data_AF-A0AAV8YW07-F1
#
_entry.id   AF-A0AAV8YW07-F1
#
_cell.length_a   1.000
_cell.length_b   1.000
_cell.length_c   1.000
_cell.angle_alpha   90.00
_cell.angle_beta   90.00
_cell.angle_gamma   90.00
#
_symmetry.space_group_name_H-M   'P 1'
#
loop_
_entity.id
_entity.type
_entity.pdbx_description
1 polymer ?
#
loop_
_entity_poly.entity_id
_entity_poly.type
_entity_poly.pdbx_seq_one_letter_code
_entity_poly.pdbx_strand_id
1 'polypeptide(L)'
;MTNTALAEPIRGWDPIAETNGLTASKVKSRLVLDCKKILNDLASCNRVILTWVPGHSGVPGNEEADRLARLGSIGYPIGPEPILGVPYSMGVSTMKELLNKEFEKSWQEAPETVH
;
A
#
# COMPACT_ATOMS: atom_id res chain seq x y z
N MET A 1 -17.03 -4.63 29.72
CA MET A 1 -15.71 -4.61 30.40
C MET A 1 -14.67 -4.34 29.32
N THR A 2 -14.15 -3.11 29.27
CA THR A 2 -13.19 -2.65 28.26
C THR A 2 -11.80 -3.16 28.62
N ASN A 3 -11.37 -4.26 28.00
CA ASN A 3 -10.02 -4.75 28.17
C ASN A 3 -9.09 -4.05 27.17
N THR A 4 -8.74 -2.79 27.47
CA THR A 4 -7.71 -2.06 26.74
C THR A 4 -6.37 -2.42 27.33
N ALA A 5 -5.78 -3.53 26.88
CA ALA A 5 -4.41 -3.90 27.20
C ALA A 5 -3.48 -3.11 26.28
N LEU A 6 -2.94 -2.00 26.79
CA LEU A 6 -1.82 -1.28 26.18
C LEU A 6 -0.57 -2.16 26.29
N ALA A 7 -0.18 -2.81 25.21
CA ALA A 7 1.15 -3.38 25.09
C ALA A 7 2.16 -2.24 24.89
N GLU A 8 3.35 -2.35 25.50
CA GLU A 8 4.39 -1.33 25.39
C GLU A 8 4.79 -1.11 23.92
N PRO A 9 4.86 0.15 23.45
CA PRO A 9 5.23 0.45 22.07
C PRO A 9 6.65 -0.02 21.76
N ILE A 10 6.86 -0.50 20.53
CA ILE A 10 8.20 -0.62 19.94
C ILE A 10 8.90 0.74 20.10
N ARG A 11 10.03 0.77 20.82
CA ARG A 11 10.74 2.00 21.20
C ARG A 11 10.83 2.97 20.01
N GLY A 12 10.18 4.13 20.13
CA GLY A 12 10.23 5.22 19.15
C GLY A 12 9.05 5.33 18.19
N TRP A 13 8.02 4.48 18.28
CA TRP A 13 6.85 4.53 17.39
C TRP A 13 5.54 4.59 18.18
N ASP A 14 4.79 5.68 18.01
CA ASP A 14 3.48 5.87 18.66
C ASP A 14 2.39 5.01 17.99
N PRO A 15 1.70 4.11 18.71
CA PRO A 15 0.72 3.18 18.12
C PRO A 15 -0.58 3.83 17.62
N ILE A 16 -0.73 5.15 17.71
CA ILE A 16 -2.03 5.84 17.66
C ILE A 16 -2.33 6.63 16.38
N ALA A 17 -1.47 6.58 15.37
CA ALA A 17 -1.55 7.55 14.27
C ALA A 17 -2.17 7.04 12.95
N GLU A 18 -3.15 6.11 12.93
CA GLU A 18 -4.26 6.11 11.92
C GLU A 18 -5.34 4.99 12.08
N THR A 19 -5.70 4.55 13.29
CA THR A 19 -6.76 3.53 13.48
C THR A 19 -8.20 4.09 13.47
N ASN A 20 -8.37 5.38 13.16
CA ASN A 20 -9.64 6.10 13.29
C ASN A 20 -10.83 5.45 12.56
N GLY A 21 -10.61 4.80 11.41
CA GLY A 21 -11.69 4.11 10.67
C GLY A 21 -12.17 2.82 11.35
N LEU A 22 -11.28 2.11 12.05
CA LEU A 22 -11.58 0.85 12.74
C LEU A 22 -12.07 1.11 14.18
N THR A 23 -11.58 2.16 14.82
CA THR A 23 -12.00 2.58 16.17
C THR A 23 -13.26 3.46 16.17
N ALA A 24 -13.61 4.09 15.05
CA ALA A 24 -14.83 4.88 14.93
C ALA A 24 -16.11 4.07 15.20
N SER A 25 -17.07 4.75 15.83
CA SER A 25 -18.42 4.23 16.08
C SER A 25 -19.29 4.18 14.83
N LYS A 26 -19.02 5.05 13.84
CA LYS A 26 -19.70 5.07 12.53
C LYS A 26 -18.73 4.65 11.43
N VAL A 27 -19.01 3.50 10.81
CA VAL A 27 -18.24 2.96 9.68
C VAL A 27 -18.92 3.38 8.37
N LYS A 28 -18.15 3.97 7.44
CA LYS A 28 -18.68 4.52 6.17
C LYS A 28 -18.60 3.54 4.98
N SER A 29 -17.88 2.43 5.13
CA SER A 29 -17.63 1.47 4.05
C SER A 29 -17.88 0.04 4.52
N ARG A 30 -18.50 -0.78 3.66
CA ARG A 30 -18.73 -2.20 3.95
C ARG A 30 -17.42 -2.95 4.18
N LEU A 31 -16.37 -2.63 3.41
CA LEU A 31 -15.04 -3.22 3.56
C LEU A 31 -14.48 -2.97 4.97
N VAL A 32 -14.57 -1.74 5.46
CA VAL A 32 -14.08 -1.39 6.81
C VAL A 32 -14.89 -2.12 7.90
N LEU A 33 -16.20 -2.32 7.67
CA LEU A 33 -17.06 -3.06 8.61
C LEU A 33 -16.68 -4.54 8.66
N ASP A 34 -16.46 -5.16 7.50
CA ASP A 34 -16.10 -6.57 7.42
C ASP A 34 -14.69 -6.81 7.99
N CYS A 35 -13.72 -5.93 7.70
CA CYS A 35 -12.41 -5.95 8.36
C CYS A 35 -12.53 -5.86 9.90
N LYS A 36 -13.37 -4.95 10.41
CA LYS A 36 -13.57 -4.78 11.86
C LYS A 36 -14.16 -6.04 12.50
N LYS A 37 -15.11 -6.72 11.85
CA LYS A 37 -15.66 -8.00 12.34
C LYS A 37 -14.58 -9.07 12.43
N ILE A 38 -13.81 -9.26 11.35
CA ILE A 38 -12.72 -10.25 11.31
C ILE A 38 -11.69 -9.97 12.41
N LEU A 39 -11.32 -8.71 12.63
CA LEU A 39 -10.39 -8.34 13.70
C LEU A 39 -10.95 -8.65 15.09
N ASN A 40 -12.24 -8.40 15.33
CA ASN A 40 -12.89 -8.74 16.60
C ASN A 40 -12.97 -10.26 16.82
N ASP A 41 -13.29 -11.01 15.77
CA ASP A 41 -13.33 -12.48 15.83
C ASP A 41 -11.93 -13.06 16.09
N LEU A 42 -10.88 -12.51 15.46
CA LEU A 42 -9.50 -12.90 15.76
C LEU A 42 -9.11 -12.57 17.19
N ALA A 43 -9.53 -11.41 17.70
CA ALA A 43 -9.25 -10.95 19.06
C ALA A 43 -10.03 -11.72 20.14
N SER A 44 -11.07 -12.49 19.79
CA SER A 44 -11.80 -13.30 20.77
C SER A 44 -10.96 -14.44 21.33
N CYS A 45 -9.97 -14.90 20.55
CA CYS A 45 -9.11 -16.03 20.90
C CYS A 45 -7.62 -15.66 20.97
N ASN A 46 -7.23 -14.47 20.50
CA ASN A 46 -5.83 -14.05 20.39
C ASN A 46 -5.59 -12.63 20.91
N ARG A 47 -4.37 -12.35 21.35
CA ARG A 47 -3.93 -10.97 21.58
C ARG A 47 -3.53 -10.34 20.25
N VAL A 48 -4.38 -9.48 19.71
CA VAL A 48 -4.14 -8.74 18.46
C VAL A 48 -3.67 -7.32 18.80
N ILE A 49 -2.54 -6.90 18.21
CA ILE A 49 -2.01 -5.54 18.30
C ILE A 49 -2.02 -4.95 16.90
N LEU A 50 -2.67 -3.79 16.74
CA LEU A 50 -2.67 -3.05 15.50
C LEU A 50 -1.81 -1.79 15.68
N THR A 51 -0.75 -1.68 14.89
CA THR A 51 0.18 -0.55 14.93
C THR A 51 0.16 0.13 13.57
N TRP A 52 -0.01 1.44 13.56
CA TRP A 52 0.19 2.23 12.35
C TRP A 52 1.67 2.57 12.19
N VAL A 53 2.15 2.55 10.94
CA VAL A 53 3.48 3.01 10.57
C VAL A 53 3.36 3.98 9.40
N PRO A 54 4.14 5.07 9.39
CA PRO A 54 4.14 5.98 8.26
C PRO A 54 4.71 5.29 7.01
N GLY A 55 4.07 5.55 5.87
CA GLY A 55 4.55 5.07 4.57
C GLY A 55 5.95 5.60 4.25
N HIS A 56 6.74 4.82 3.51
CA HIS A 56 8.07 5.20 3.00
C HIS A 56 9.05 5.72 4.07
N SER A 57 8.96 5.21 5.30
CA SER A 57 9.74 5.70 6.44
C SER A 57 10.91 4.78 6.84
N GLY A 58 11.41 3.93 5.94
CA GLY A 58 12.56 3.07 6.25
C GLY A 58 12.21 1.82 7.07
N VAL A 59 10.93 1.54 7.36
CA VAL A 59 10.52 0.39 8.16
C VAL A 59 10.58 -0.87 7.29
N PRO A 60 11.52 -1.81 7.51
CA PRO A 60 11.81 -2.85 6.52
C PRO A 60 10.60 -3.72 6.15
N GLY A 61 9.77 -4.07 7.14
CA GLY A 61 8.55 -4.85 6.92
C GLY A 61 7.46 -4.09 6.15
N ASN A 62 7.33 -2.78 6.37
CA ASN A 62 6.37 -1.95 5.63
C ASN A 62 6.86 -1.71 4.20
N GLU A 63 8.15 -1.46 4.01
CA GLU A 63 8.73 -1.26 2.69
C GLU A 63 8.64 -2.50 1.82
N GLU A 64 8.87 -3.69 2.40
CA GLU A 64 8.69 -4.94 1.67
C GLU A 64 7.22 -5.18 1.31
N ALA A 65 6.29 -4.89 2.23
CA ALA A 65 4.85 -4.96 1.94
C ALA A 65 4.46 -3.99 0.81
N ASP A 66 4.93 -2.75 0.84
CA ASP A 66 4.72 -1.75 -0.20
C ASP A 66 5.30 -2.19 -1.56
N ARG A 67 6.50 -2.79 -1.53
CA ARG A 67 7.16 -3.34 -2.72
C ARG A 67 6.34 -4.47 -3.35
N LEU A 68 5.85 -5.40 -2.53
CA LEU A 68 5.01 -6.51 -2.98
C LEU A 68 3.66 -6.02 -3.50
N ALA A 69 3.03 -5.05 -2.84
CA ALA A 69 1.78 -4.44 -3.31
C ALA A 69 1.97 -3.73 -4.66
N ARG A 70 3.08 -3.00 -4.85
CA ARG A 70 3.44 -2.41 -6.15
C ARG A 70 3.60 -3.48 -7.22
N LEU A 71 4.32 -4.57 -6.95
CA LEU A 71 4.48 -5.67 -7.90
C LEU A 71 3.14 -6.29 -8.29
N GLY A 72 2.25 -6.53 -7.32
CA GLY A 72 0.90 -7.04 -7.58
C GLY A 72 0.06 -6.08 -8.43
N SER A 73 0.26 -4.77 -8.28
CA SER A 73 -0.46 -3.75 -9.07
C SER A 73 0.05 -3.56 -10.50
N ILE A 74 1.24 -4.07 -10.82
CA ILE A 74 1.85 -4.01 -12.16
C ILE A 74 1.36 -5.18 -13.02
N GLY A 75 0.97 -6.30 -12.39
CA GLY A 75 0.46 -7.49 -13.07
C GLY A 75 -0.90 -7.26 -13.73
N TYR A 76 -1.17 -8.04 -14.79
CA TYR A 76 -2.53 -8.16 -15.33
C TYR A 76 -3.45 -8.77 -14.26
N PRO A 77 -4.67 -8.26 -14.06
CA PRO A 77 -5.58 -8.82 -13.06
C PRO A 77 -5.85 -10.30 -13.36
N ILE A 78 -5.52 -11.17 -12.40
CA ILE A 78 -5.82 -12.60 -12.46
C ILE A 78 -7.09 -12.83 -11.63
N GLY A 79 -8.24 -13.00 -12.30
CA GLY A 79 -9.53 -13.26 -11.65
C GLY A 79 -10.61 -13.66 -12.67
N PRO A 80 -11.73 -14.26 -12.22
CA PRO A 80 -12.87 -14.51 -13.09
C PRO A 80 -13.44 -13.18 -13.61
N GLU A 81 -13.88 -13.16 -14.87
CA GLU A 81 -14.44 -11.98 -15.52
C GLU A 81 -15.53 -11.28 -14.67
N PRO A 82 -15.65 -9.93 -14.72
CA PRO A 82 -15.09 -9.03 -15.72
C PRO A 82 -13.75 -8.41 -15.29
N ILE A 83 -12.76 -8.46 -16.19
CA ILE A 83 -11.52 -7.69 -16.06
C ILE A 83 -11.92 -6.21 -16.12
N LEU A 84 -11.95 -5.57 -14.96
CA LEU A 84 -12.00 -4.11 -14.87
C LEU A 84 -10.79 -3.58 -15.65
N GLY A 85 -11.03 -2.58 -16.50
CA GLY A 85 -10.11 -2.13 -17.54
C GLY A 85 -8.68 -1.85 -17.07
N VAL A 86 -7.77 -1.72 -18.05
CA VAL A 86 -6.33 -1.51 -17.87
C VAL A 86 -6.04 -0.62 -16.65
N PRO A 87 -5.33 -1.10 -15.62
CA PRO A 87 -5.01 -0.31 -14.44
C PRO A 87 -4.33 1.00 -14.83
N TYR A 88 -4.73 2.12 -14.18
CA TYR A 88 -4.12 3.42 -14.44
C TYR A 88 -2.59 3.40 -14.30
N SER A 89 -2.08 2.65 -13.31
CA SER A 89 -0.65 2.40 -13.10
C SER A 89 0.02 1.81 -14.34
N MET A 90 -0.62 0.82 -14.98
CA MET A 90 -0.12 0.17 -16.18
C MET A 90 -0.06 1.18 -17.34
N GLY A 91 -1.13 1.95 -17.58
CA GLY A 91 -1.15 2.97 -18.62
C GLY A 91 -0.06 4.04 -18.44
N VAL A 92 0.13 4.52 -17.21
CA VAL A 92 1.20 5.49 -16.89
C VAL A 92 2.58 4.88 -17.07
N SER A 93 2.81 3.64 -16.65
CA SER A 93 4.08 2.94 -16.82
C SER A 93 4.43 2.78 -18.30
N THR A 94 3.48 2.33 -19.12
CA THR A 94 3.67 2.19 -20.57
C THR A 94 4.02 3.53 -21.23
N MET A 95 3.31 4.62 -20.88
CA MET A 95 3.64 5.95 -21.41
C MET A 95 5.06 6.40 -21.02
N LYS A 96 5.46 6.19 -19.76
CA LYS A 96 6.81 6.54 -19.30
C LYS A 96 7.89 5.74 -20.03
N GLU A 97 7.68 4.45 -20.25
CA GLU A 97 8.60 3.60 -21.00
C GLU A 97 8.78 4.08 -22.44
N LEU A 98 7.69 4.45 -23.12
CA LEU A 98 7.75 4.99 -24.48
C LEU A 98 8.53 6.31 -24.53
N LEU A 99 8.22 7.23 -23.61
CA LEU A 99 8.92 8.52 -23.53
C LEU A 99 10.41 8.35 -23.24
N ASN A 100 10.79 7.45 -22.33
CA ASN A 100 12.19 7.18 -22.01
C ASN A 100 12.92 6.57 -23.21
N LYS A 101 12.29 5.67 -23.98
CA LYS A 101 12.89 5.12 -25.19
C LYS A 101 13.14 6.20 -26.25
N GLU A 102 12.18 7.10 -26.45
CA GLU A 102 12.34 8.19 -27.41
C GLU A 102 13.41 9.20 -26.96
N PHE A 103 13.44 9.49 -25.66
CA PHE A 103 14.46 10.34 -25.06
C PHE A 103 15.86 9.74 -25.22
N GLU A 104 16.04 8.46 -24.88
CA GLU A 104 17.33 7.77 -25.02
C GLU A 104 17.77 7.75 -26.48
N LYS A 105 16.87 7.46 -27.41
CA LYS A 105 17.18 7.52 -28.85
C LYS A 105 17.66 8.92 -29.26
N SER A 106 16.93 9.96 -28.86
CA SER A 106 17.31 11.35 -29.14
C SER A 106 18.64 11.73 -28.51
N TRP A 107 18.95 11.19 -27.33
CA TRP A 107 20.20 11.42 -26.61
C TRP A 107 21.39 10.76 -27.32
N GLN A 108 21.22 9.55 -27.85
CA GLN A 108 22.26 8.84 -28.61
C GLN A 108 22.48 9.44 -30.01
N GLU A 109 21.44 10.03 -30.61
CA GLU A 109 21.51 10.71 -31.90
C GLU A 109 21.99 12.17 -31.79
N ALA A 110 22.17 12.69 -30.56
CA ALA A 110 22.65 14.04 -30.35
C ALA A 110 24.11 14.16 -30.84
N PRO A 111 24.43 15.13 -31.73
CA PRO A 111 25.80 15.35 -32.15
C PRO A 111 26.67 15.73 -30.95
N GLU A 112 27.89 15.19 -30.90
CA GLU A 112 28.89 15.61 -29.91
C GLU A 112 29.01 17.14 -29.98
N THR A 113 28.75 17.81 -28.86
CA THR A 113 28.91 19.25 -28.75
C THR A 113 30.37 19.58 -29.01
N VAL A 114 30.63 20.12 -30.21
CA VAL A 114 31.94 20.66 -30.59
C VAL A 114 32.21 21.86 -29.67
N HIS A 115 33.09 21.65 -28.69
CA HIS A 115 33.67 22.70 -27.87
C HIS A 115 34.76 23.46 -28.62
#